data_AF-A0A6M3X7Z5-F1
#
_entry.id   AF-A0A6M3X7Z5-F1
#
_cell.length_a   1.000
_cell.length_b   1.000
_cell.length_c   1.000
_cell.angle_alpha   90.00
_cell.angle_beta   90.00
_cell.angle_gamma   90.00
#
_symmetry.space_group_name_H-M   'P 1'
#
loop_
_entity.id
_entity.type
_entity.pdbx_description
1 polymer ?
#
loop_
_entity_poly.entity_id
_entity_poly.type
_entity_poly.pdbx_seq_one_letter_code
_entity_poly.pdbx_strand_id
1 'polypeptide(L)'
;MEKRLDAPWWSQCNCPYTGCPRLALPADERPEGCRACWAPGFLSGRTGRTIHGGEDPGKLMLWPGRLAKCLRARKPQRYGWILGEPAEVARLHPEYLAACVGVAMARPDHGFGVLTSDPAGIVEFCRWLMAPFADHISAGASGWARAVNALEDLGSIGRWHIERESAFPPQNWLWLISASNQPELDERAPYAAELARMGWQVGLHLEPMLEPVDLDNYGVLLAKAGDVEARLNMLTGHVSGPDEMRPDMRWSWVAVGSPKGHTPSDEEVDTVGQAIATMEAGRPLCETPVVSELDWYRDIRDQCAAAGVKFWLKNPTEISGKKYRELPKGWPNVVQ
;
A
#
# COMPACT_ATOMS: atom_id res chain seq x y z
N MET A 1 -7.92 -21.59 -15.40
CA MET A 1 -6.47 -21.69 -15.67
C MET A 1 -5.76 -20.71 -14.73
N GLU A 2 -5.52 -21.13 -13.49
CA GLU A 2 -4.84 -20.32 -12.47
C GLU A 2 -3.36 -20.17 -12.83
N LYS A 3 -3.00 -19.05 -13.46
CA LYS A 3 -1.59 -18.65 -13.51
C LYS A 3 -1.24 -18.04 -12.15
N ARG A 4 -0.55 -18.83 -11.33
CA ARG A 4 0.02 -18.44 -10.04
C ARG A 4 0.84 -17.16 -10.15
N LEU A 5 0.74 -16.33 -9.11
CA LEU A 5 1.26 -14.97 -9.03
C LEU A 5 2.76 -14.94 -8.60
N ASP A 6 3.64 -15.62 -9.32
CA ASP A 6 5.03 -15.90 -8.87
C ASP A 6 6.07 -14.79 -9.20
N ALA A 7 5.66 -13.53 -9.35
CA ALA A 7 6.49 -12.40 -9.81
C ALA A 7 6.37 -11.18 -8.86
N PRO A 8 7.23 -10.14 -8.90
CA PRO A 8 7.19 -9.02 -7.94
C PRO A 8 5.80 -8.36 -7.83
N TRP A 9 5.53 -7.85 -6.64
CA TRP A 9 4.26 -7.28 -6.16
C TRP A 9 3.61 -6.31 -7.14
N TRP A 10 4.42 -5.47 -7.80
CA TRP A 10 4.07 -4.73 -8.99
C TRP A 10 5.17 -4.81 -10.04
N SER A 11 4.78 -4.83 -11.32
CA SER A 11 5.71 -4.78 -12.45
C SER A 11 6.05 -3.36 -12.88
N GLN A 12 5.26 -2.37 -12.43
CA GLN A 12 5.40 -0.98 -12.83
C GLN A 12 4.78 -0.01 -11.82
N CYS A 13 5.42 1.15 -11.67
CA CYS A 13 4.84 2.30 -11.01
C CYS A 13 4.23 3.21 -12.07
N ASN A 14 2.90 3.25 -12.12
CA ASN A 14 2.13 4.14 -13.00
C ASN A 14 1.07 4.86 -12.16
N CYS A 15 1.51 5.58 -11.13
CA CYS A 15 0.61 6.24 -10.18
C CYS A 15 -0.24 7.30 -10.89
N PRO A 16 -1.58 7.23 -10.82
CA PRO A 16 -2.47 8.22 -11.41
C PRO A 16 -2.49 9.53 -10.62
N TYR A 17 -1.83 9.58 -9.46
CA TYR A 17 -1.59 10.79 -8.70
C TYR A 17 -0.18 10.72 -8.11
N THR A 18 0.40 11.89 -7.85
CA THR A 18 1.72 12.02 -7.22
C THR A 18 1.73 13.18 -6.25
N GLY A 19 2.71 13.16 -5.33
CA GLY A 19 2.88 14.20 -4.32
C GLY A 19 2.03 13.95 -3.07
N CYS A 20 2.44 14.61 -1.99
CA CYS A 20 1.80 14.49 -0.68
C CYS A 20 1.88 15.86 0.03
N PRO A 21 0.74 16.52 0.29
CA PRO A 21 0.66 17.78 1.03
C PRO A 21 1.44 17.80 2.36
N ARG A 22 1.56 16.66 3.07
CA ARG A 22 2.37 16.56 4.28
C ARG A 22 3.87 16.81 4.04
N LEU A 23 4.36 16.69 2.82
CA LEU A 23 5.75 17.02 2.46
C LEU A 23 5.98 18.53 2.32
N ALA A 24 4.92 19.34 2.25
CA ALA A 24 5.03 20.79 2.35
C ALA A 24 5.28 21.26 3.80
N LEU A 25 5.00 20.41 4.79
CA LEU A 25 5.25 20.73 6.19
C LEU A 25 6.76 20.74 6.50
N PRO A 26 7.21 21.57 7.45
CA PRO A 26 8.53 21.44 8.08
C PRO A 26 8.80 20.01 8.56
N ALA A 27 10.06 19.56 8.53
CA ALA A 27 10.41 18.17 8.81
C ALA A 27 10.04 17.73 10.25
N ASP A 28 10.14 18.64 11.21
CA ASP A 28 9.76 18.44 12.61
C ASP A 28 8.24 18.38 12.82
N GLU A 29 7.47 19.04 11.96
CA GLU A 29 6.00 19.01 11.94
C GLU A 29 5.41 17.80 11.19
N ARG A 30 6.25 17.04 10.45
CA ARG A 30 5.80 15.83 9.76
C ARG A 30 5.57 14.68 10.75
N PRO A 31 4.58 13.79 10.47
CA PRO A 31 4.49 12.49 11.13
C PRO A 31 5.83 11.75 11.06
N GLU A 32 6.10 10.92 12.07
CA GLU A 32 7.42 10.29 12.25
C GLU A 32 7.90 9.53 11.00
N GLY A 33 7.06 8.65 10.43
CA GLY A 33 7.38 7.95 9.18
C GLY A 33 7.60 8.89 7.98
N CYS A 34 7.00 10.09 7.97
CA CYS A 34 7.17 11.07 6.90
C CYS A 34 8.47 11.88 7.01
N ARG A 35 9.13 11.90 8.18
CA ARG A 35 10.41 12.61 8.37
C ARG A 35 11.53 11.98 7.55
N ALA A 36 11.47 10.66 7.39
CA ALA A 36 12.40 9.87 6.57
C ALA A 36 11.83 9.55 5.18
N CYS A 37 10.76 10.23 4.75
CA CYS A 37 10.16 9.99 3.44
C CYS A 37 11.17 10.23 2.31
N TRP A 38 11.25 9.28 1.39
CA TRP A 38 12.13 9.33 0.23
C TRP A 38 11.57 10.19 -0.91
N ALA A 39 10.25 10.38 -0.96
CA ALA A 39 9.55 11.05 -2.06
C ALA A 39 10.06 12.47 -2.35
N PRO A 40 10.43 13.33 -1.37
CA PRO A 40 11.03 14.62 -1.66
C PRO A 40 12.29 14.54 -2.53
N GLY A 41 13.20 13.60 -2.27
CA GLY A 41 14.42 13.44 -3.06
C GLY A 41 14.14 12.95 -4.49
N PHE A 42 13.09 12.14 -4.64
CA PHE A 42 12.68 11.57 -5.91
C PHE A 42 11.88 12.54 -6.79
N LEU A 43 10.84 13.16 -6.24
CA LEU A 43 9.95 14.05 -7.00
C LEU A 43 10.63 15.37 -7.37
N SER A 44 11.49 15.91 -6.49
CA SER A 44 12.25 17.13 -6.77
C SER A 44 13.38 16.96 -7.78
N GLY A 45 13.64 15.73 -8.25
CA GLY A 45 14.69 15.46 -9.22
C GLY A 45 16.13 15.58 -8.68
N ARG A 46 16.31 15.79 -7.37
CA ARG A 46 17.62 15.90 -6.72
C ARG A 46 18.49 14.64 -6.86
N THR A 47 17.89 13.51 -7.20
CA THR A 47 18.58 12.24 -7.48
C THR A 47 19.03 12.09 -8.94
N GLY A 48 18.85 13.12 -9.79
CA GLY A 48 19.15 13.06 -11.22
C GLY A 48 18.19 12.21 -12.05
N ARG A 49 17.18 11.60 -11.41
CA ARG A 49 16.19 10.71 -12.02
C ARG A 49 14.79 11.28 -11.83
N THR A 50 14.41 12.22 -12.68
CA THR A 50 13.05 12.74 -12.70
C THR A 50 12.15 11.81 -13.50
N ILE A 51 11.34 10.98 -12.84
CA ILE A 51 10.22 10.32 -13.55
C ILE A 51 9.15 11.37 -13.93
N HIS A 52 9.10 12.51 -13.20
CA HIS A 52 8.03 13.51 -13.31
C HIS A 52 8.54 14.97 -13.37
N GLY A 53 9.64 15.25 -14.09
CA GLY A 53 9.94 16.63 -14.50
C GLY A 53 10.28 17.68 -13.42
N GLY A 54 10.64 17.29 -12.18
CA GLY A 54 11.10 18.25 -11.15
C GLY A 54 9.97 18.96 -10.40
N GLU A 55 8.87 18.23 -10.16
CA GLU A 55 7.69 18.75 -9.48
C GLU A 55 7.89 18.96 -7.97
N ASP A 56 7.02 19.79 -7.38
CA ASP A 56 6.97 20.00 -5.94
C ASP A 56 6.38 18.76 -5.22
N PRO A 57 7.17 18.05 -4.40
CA PRO A 57 6.68 16.89 -3.65
C PRO A 57 5.53 17.22 -2.69
N GLY A 58 5.43 18.47 -2.24
CA GLY A 58 4.37 18.95 -1.36
C GLY A 58 3.05 19.21 -2.06
N LYS A 59 2.99 19.12 -3.39
CA LYS A 59 1.77 19.39 -4.15
C LYS A 59 1.15 18.10 -4.69
N LEU A 60 -0.12 17.88 -4.37
CA LEU A 60 -0.88 16.80 -4.98
C LEU A 60 -1.13 17.11 -6.46
N MET A 61 -0.80 16.16 -7.33
CA MET A 61 -1.02 16.26 -8.77
C MET A 61 -1.76 15.02 -9.27
N LEU A 62 -2.70 15.24 -10.19
CA LEU A 62 -3.50 14.18 -10.80
C LEU A 62 -3.06 13.96 -12.25
N TRP A 63 -3.07 12.71 -12.69
CA TRP A 63 -2.59 12.26 -13.98
C TRP A 63 -3.63 11.42 -14.72
N PRO A 64 -4.75 12.00 -15.18
CA PRO A 64 -5.82 11.27 -15.87
C PRO A 64 -5.30 10.40 -17.03
N GLY A 65 -4.31 10.87 -17.78
CA GLY A 65 -3.69 10.11 -18.87
C GLY A 65 -3.05 8.77 -18.45
N ARG A 66 -2.66 8.62 -17.18
CA ARG A 66 -2.09 7.36 -16.65
C ARG A 66 -3.17 6.31 -16.37
N LEU A 67 -4.38 6.72 -16.02
CA LEU A 67 -5.53 5.80 -15.94
C LEU A 67 -5.82 5.18 -17.31
N ALA A 68 -5.83 6.01 -18.36
CA ALA A 68 -6.01 5.54 -19.73
C ALA A 68 -4.89 4.58 -20.18
N LYS A 69 -3.66 4.73 -19.67
CA LYS A 69 -2.57 3.78 -19.93
C LYS A 69 -2.86 2.41 -19.30
N CYS A 70 -3.40 2.36 -18.09
CA CYS A 70 -3.83 1.10 -17.45
C CYS A 70 -4.91 0.40 -18.28
N LEU A 71 -5.93 1.16 -18.71
CA LEU A 71 -7.02 0.65 -19.54
C LEU A 71 -6.53 0.10 -20.89
N ARG A 72 -5.54 0.73 -21.54
CA ARG A 72 -5.01 0.29 -22.85
C ARG A 72 -4.00 -0.86 -22.79
N ALA A 73 -3.46 -1.19 -21.62
CA ALA A 73 -2.40 -2.20 -21.51
C ALA A 73 -2.93 -3.60 -21.90
N ARG A 74 -2.39 -4.24 -22.93
CA ARG A 74 -2.95 -5.51 -23.44
C ARG A 74 -2.59 -6.76 -22.63
N LYS A 75 -1.48 -6.71 -21.91
CA LYS A 75 -1.02 -7.82 -21.07
C LYS A 75 -1.40 -7.54 -19.63
N PRO A 76 -1.80 -8.55 -18.83
CA PRO A 76 -1.95 -8.43 -17.38
C PRO A 76 -0.75 -7.70 -16.76
N GLN A 77 -1.04 -6.71 -15.93
CA GLN A 77 -0.05 -5.88 -15.27
C GLN A 77 -0.27 -5.85 -13.76
N ARG A 78 0.76 -5.49 -13.01
CA ARG A 78 0.62 -5.16 -11.60
C ARG A 78 1.14 -3.75 -11.37
N TYR A 79 0.29 -2.87 -10.89
CA TYR A 79 0.55 -1.47 -10.70
C TYR A 79 0.81 -1.16 -9.22
N GLY A 80 1.94 -0.54 -8.93
CA GLY A 80 2.20 0.08 -7.64
C GLY A 80 1.84 1.56 -7.71
N TRP A 81 0.84 1.98 -6.93
CA TRP A 81 0.42 3.37 -6.79
C TRP A 81 0.90 3.91 -5.45
N ILE A 82 2.18 4.29 -5.42
CA ILE A 82 2.95 4.56 -4.19
C ILE A 82 3.56 5.98 -4.14
N LEU A 83 3.39 6.78 -5.19
CA LEU A 83 4.05 8.09 -5.34
C LEU A 83 3.21 9.27 -4.83
N GLY A 84 2.08 9.01 -4.18
CA GLY A 84 1.23 10.04 -3.59
C GLY A 84 0.32 9.44 -2.53
N GLU A 85 -0.35 10.32 -1.78
CA GLU A 85 -1.23 9.89 -0.69
C GLU A 85 -2.69 9.79 -1.18
N PRO A 86 -3.25 8.59 -1.36
CA PRO A 86 -4.63 8.42 -1.79
C PRO A 86 -5.66 9.03 -0.83
N ALA A 87 -5.37 9.12 0.48
CA ALA A 87 -6.30 9.76 1.42
C ALA A 87 -6.47 11.27 1.12
N GLU A 88 -5.41 11.93 0.66
CA GLU A 88 -5.47 13.33 0.22
C GLU A 88 -6.23 13.46 -1.11
N VAL A 89 -6.05 12.51 -2.03
CA VAL A 89 -6.87 12.43 -3.24
C VAL A 89 -8.33 12.24 -2.88
N ALA A 90 -8.65 11.36 -1.94
CA ALA A 90 -10.02 11.12 -1.50
C ALA A 90 -10.68 12.38 -0.92
N ARG A 91 -9.95 13.15 -0.12
CA ARG A 91 -10.46 14.39 0.49
C ARG A 91 -10.71 15.48 -0.54
N LEU A 92 -9.76 15.69 -1.44
CA LEU A 92 -9.77 16.83 -2.37
C LEU A 92 -10.50 16.51 -3.68
N HIS A 93 -10.45 15.26 -4.10
CA HIS A 93 -10.92 14.76 -5.40
C HIS A 93 -11.49 13.33 -5.29
N PRO A 94 -12.52 13.09 -4.47
CA PRO A 94 -13.06 11.75 -4.23
C PRO A 94 -13.51 11.04 -5.52
N GLU A 95 -14.06 11.77 -6.48
CA GLU A 95 -14.44 11.23 -7.78
C GLU A 95 -13.24 10.74 -8.57
N TYR A 96 -12.08 11.40 -8.46
CA TYR A 96 -10.87 10.95 -9.13
C TYR A 96 -10.37 9.62 -8.56
N LEU A 97 -10.38 9.46 -7.23
CA LEU A 97 -10.04 8.18 -6.61
C LEU A 97 -11.09 7.10 -6.92
N ALA A 98 -12.37 7.46 -7.00
CA ALA A 98 -13.43 6.54 -7.44
C ALA A 98 -13.20 6.07 -8.89
N ALA A 99 -12.79 6.96 -9.80
CA ALA A 99 -12.43 6.57 -11.16
C ALA A 99 -11.21 5.65 -11.19
N CYS A 100 -10.25 5.83 -10.28
CA CYS A 100 -9.13 4.91 -10.12
C CYS A 100 -9.61 3.51 -9.74
N VAL A 101 -10.57 3.39 -8.82
CA VAL A 101 -11.26 2.11 -8.50
C VAL A 101 -11.99 1.57 -9.73
N GLY A 102 -12.67 2.43 -10.50
CA GLY A 102 -13.34 2.05 -11.75
C GLY A 102 -12.38 1.43 -12.78
N VAL A 103 -11.13 1.90 -12.86
CA VAL A 103 -10.10 1.28 -13.72
C VAL A 103 -9.79 -0.15 -13.28
N ALA A 104 -9.72 -0.40 -11.97
CA ALA A 104 -9.49 -1.75 -11.46
C ALA A 104 -10.67 -2.68 -11.78
N MET A 105 -11.90 -2.18 -11.69
CA MET A 105 -13.10 -2.91 -12.09
C MET A 105 -13.16 -3.18 -13.60
N ALA A 106 -12.71 -2.24 -14.42
CA ALA A 106 -12.63 -2.41 -15.87
C ALA A 106 -11.54 -3.39 -16.30
N ARG A 107 -10.53 -3.62 -15.45
CA ARG A 107 -9.36 -4.45 -15.73
C ARG A 107 -9.11 -5.49 -14.64
N PRO A 108 -10.01 -6.48 -14.49
CA PRO A 108 -9.87 -7.55 -13.50
C PRO A 108 -8.63 -8.44 -13.74
N ASP A 109 -8.01 -8.35 -14.93
CA ASP A 109 -6.77 -9.02 -15.27
C ASP A 109 -5.51 -8.31 -14.74
N HIS A 110 -5.62 -7.04 -14.34
CA HIS A 110 -4.54 -6.30 -13.69
C HIS A 110 -4.64 -6.41 -12.17
N GLY A 111 -3.54 -6.15 -11.47
CA GLY A 111 -3.51 -5.93 -10.01
C GLY A 111 -3.09 -4.51 -9.66
N PHE A 112 -3.64 -3.97 -8.57
CA PHE A 112 -3.38 -2.60 -8.11
C PHE A 112 -3.03 -2.61 -6.62
N GLY A 113 -1.79 -2.29 -6.28
CA GLY A 113 -1.34 -2.06 -4.90
C GLY A 113 -1.30 -0.56 -4.62
N VAL A 114 -2.08 -0.10 -3.65
CA VAL A 114 -2.28 1.32 -3.37
C VAL A 114 -1.83 1.65 -1.97
N LEU A 115 -0.72 2.38 -1.85
CA LEU A 115 -0.09 2.69 -0.57
C LEU A 115 -0.70 3.95 0.05
N THR A 116 -1.04 3.86 1.33
CA THR A 116 -1.52 4.97 2.16
C THR A 116 -0.83 4.94 3.51
N SER A 117 -0.56 6.10 4.08
CA SER A 117 -0.18 6.24 5.50
C SER A 117 -1.31 6.78 6.36
N ASP A 118 -2.50 6.92 5.78
CA ASP A 118 -3.69 7.50 6.40
C ASP A 118 -4.92 6.62 6.09
N PRO A 119 -4.99 5.42 6.69
CA PRO A 119 -6.09 4.49 6.44
C PRO A 119 -7.43 5.00 6.97
N ALA A 120 -7.44 5.95 7.93
CA ALA A 120 -8.66 6.60 8.40
C ALA A 120 -9.35 7.38 7.28
N GLY A 121 -8.60 8.18 6.52
CA GLY A 121 -9.13 8.88 5.34
C GLY A 121 -9.62 7.93 4.25
N ILE A 122 -8.98 6.76 4.09
CA ILE A 122 -9.43 5.72 3.15
C ILE A 122 -10.73 5.05 3.62
N VAL A 123 -10.90 4.81 4.93
CA VAL A 123 -12.16 4.32 5.49
C VAL A 123 -13.30 5.30 5.21
N GLU A 124 -13.09 6.60 5.43
CA GLU A 124 -14.07 7.64 5.10
C GLU A 124 -14.43 7.64 3.62
N PHE A 125 -13.42 7.55 2.75
CA PHE A 125 -13.62 7.42 1.31
C PHE A 125 -14.44 6.19 0.94
N CYS A 126 -14.11 5.01 1.48
CA CYS A 126 -14.82 3.78 1.17
C CYS A 126 -16.27 3.83 1.67
N ARG A 127 -16.54 4.43 2.84
CA ARG A 127 -17.90 4.68 3.32
C ARG A 127 -18.66 5.61 2.39
N TRP A 128 -18.04 6.71 1.94
CA TRP A 128 -18.64 7.60 0.95
C TRP A 128 -18.93 6.86 -0.35
N LEU A 129 -17.97 6.08 -0.85
CA LEU A 129 -18.07 5.35 -2.10
C LEU A 129 -19.23 4.33 -2.05
N MET A 130 -19.38 3.63 -0.94
CA MET A 130 -20.40 2.60 -0.73
C MET A 130 -21.74 3.15 -0.22
N ALA A 131 -21.85 4.44 0.06
CA ALA A 131 -23.08 5.02 0.60
C ALA A 131 -24.25 4.88 -0.41
N PRO A 132 -25.43 4.42 0.03
CA PRO A 132 -26.62 4.30 -0.81
C PRO A 132 -26.90 5.58 -1.58
N PHE A 133 -27.33 5.45 -2.84
CA PHE A 133 -27.97 6.57 -3.52
C PHE A 133 -29.36 6.81 -2.92
N ALA A 134 -29.92 8.01 -3.12
CA ALA A 134 -31.25 8.38 -2.62
C ALA A 134 -32.35 7.38 -3.01
N ASP A 135 -32.15 6.60 -4.08
CA ASP A 135 -33.13 5.69 -4.67
C ASP A 135 -32.99 4.21 -4.24
N HIS A 136 -32.56 3.94 -2.99
CA HIS A 136 -32.56 2.58 -2.37
C HIS A 136 -31.73 1.50 -3.08
N ILE A 137 -30.54 1.85 -3.59
CA ILE A 137 -29.57 0.86 -4.10
C ILE A 137 -28.75 0.27 -2.94
N SER A 138 -28.46 -1.04 -2.98
CA SER A 138 -27.57 -1.68 -1.98
C SER A 138 -26.16 -1.06 -2.00
N ALA A 139 -25.44 -1.11 -0.87
CA ALA A 139 -24.13 -0.47 -0.74
C ALA A 139 -23.10 -0.88 -1.83
N GLY A 140 -23.07 -2.17 -2.20
CA GLY A 140 -22.20 -2.65 -3.28
C GLY A 140 -22.57 -2.12 -4.65
N ALA A 141 -23.86 -2.03 -4.97
CA ALA A 141 -24.34 -1.46 -6.22
C ALA A 141 -24.15 0.08 -6.27
N SER A 142 -24.18 0.76 -5.12
CA SER A 142 -23.80 2.17 -5.02
C SER A 142 -22.32 2.39 -5.30
N GLY A 143 -21.44 1.59 -4.69
CA GLY A 143 -20.00 1.66 -4.93
C GLY A 143 -19.62 1.42 -6.39
N TRP A 144 -20.22 0.39 -6.99
CA TRP A 144 -20.07 0.11 -8.42
C TRP A 144 -20.47 1.31 -9.28
N ALA A 145 -21.66 1.85 -9.07
CA ALA A 145 -22.18 2.94 -9.91
C ALA A 145 -21.34 4.23 -9.77
N ARG A 146 -20.90 4.60 -8.57
CA ARG A 146 -20.02 5.76 -8.39
C ARG A 146 -18.69 5.59 -9.09
N ALA A 147 -18.04 4.43 -8.95
CA ALA A 147 -16.74 4.18 -9.57
C ALA A 147 -16.82 4.18 -11.11
N VAL A 148 -17.89 3.60 -11.67
CA VAL A 148 -18.14 3.57 -13.12
C VAL A 148 -18.44 4.98 -13.64
N ASN A 149 -19.37 5.70 -13.02
CA ASN A 149 -19.74 7.06 -13.44
C ASN A 149 -18.53 8.01 -13.37
N ALA A 150 -17.75 7.95 -12.29
CA ALA A 150 -16.56 8.78 -12.16
C ALA A 150 -15.52 8.49 -13.25
N LEU A 151 -15.37 7.23 -13.64
CA LEU A 151 -14.49 6.87 -14.77
C LEU A 151 -15.04 7.38 -16.11
N GLU A 152 -16.36 7.35 -16.30
CA GLU A 152 -17.06 7.86 -17.49
C GLU A 152 -16.87 9.37 -17.64
N ASP A 153 -17.07 10.11 -16.55
CA ASP A 153 -16.98 11.58 -16.48
C ASP A 153 -15.55 12.08 -16.77
N LEU A 154 -14.52 11.30 -16.45
CA LEU A 154 -13.13 11.63 -16.81
C LEU A 154 -12.84 11.52 -18.32
N GLY A 155 -13.84 11.23 -19.15
CA GLY A 155 -13.72 11.16 -20.62
C GLY A 155 -12.73 10.08 -21.09
N SER A 156 -12.34 9.18 -20.19
CA SER A 156 -11.27 8.21 -20.40
C SER A 156 -11.77 6.90 -20.97
N ILE A 157 -13.08 6.79 -21.19
CA ILE A 157 -13.73 5.58 -21.70
C ILE A 157 -14.10 5.72 -23.17
N GLY A 158 -13.25 5.21 -24.05
CA GLY A 158 -13.75 4.63 -25.29
C GLY A 158 -14.25 3.22 -24.98
N ARG A 159 -15.57 2.97 -24.96
CA ARG A 159 -16.22 1.63 -24.91
C ARG A 159 -15.55 0.55 -24.04
N TRP A 160 -15.07 0.85 -22.83
CA TRP A 160 -14.65 -0.20 -21.90
C TRP A 160 -15.91 -0.69 -21.18
N HIS A 161 -16.32 -1.93 -21.48
CA HIS A 161 -17.45 -2.54 -20.81
C HIS A 161 -17.02 -3.01 -19.42
N ILE A 162 -17.49 -2.30 -18.39
CA ILE A 162 -17.49 -2.81 -17.02
C ILE A 162 -18.75 -3.66 -16.89
N GLU A 163 -18.60 -4.96 -16.66
CA GLU A 163 -19.74 -5.84 -16.47
C GLU A 163 -20.54 -5.40 -15.23
N ARG A 164 -21.87 -5.33 -15.37
CA ARG A 164 -22.79 -4.97 -14.28
C ARG A 164 -22.70 -5.91 -13.08
N GLU A 165 -22.15 -7.10 -13.29
CA GLU A 165 -22.00 -8.17 -12.29
C GLU A 165 -20.60 -8.23 -11.67
N SER A 166 -19.70 -7.29 -12.02
CA SER A 166 -18.38 -7.23 -11.38
C SER A 166 -18.52 -7.08 -9.87
N ALA A 167 -17.87 -7.97 -9.12
CA ALA A 167 -17.86 -7.93 -7.67
C ALA A 167 -17.30 -6.57 -7.17
N PHE A 168 -17.98 -5.99 -6.18
CA PHE A 168 -17.56 -4.78 -5.50
C PHE A 168 -17.43 -5.05 -3.99
N PRO A 169 -16.31 -4.69 -3.34
CA PRO A 169 -15.11 -4.06 -3.92
C PRO A 169 -14.34 -4.94 -4.91
N PRO A 170 -13.57 -4.36 -5.85
CA PRO A 170 -12.79 -5.13 -6.81
C PRO A 170 -11.69 -5.94 -6.12
N GLN A 171 -11.64 -7.25 -6.38
CA GLN A 171 -10.72 -8.20 -5.73
C GLN A 171 -9.28 -8.15 -6.26
N ASN A 172 -9.01 -7.26 -7.21
CA ASN A 172 -7.68 -6.97 -7.74
C ASN A 172 -7.13 -5.63 -7.22
N TRP A 173 -7.78 -5.05 -6.22
CA TRP A 173 -7.34 -3.84 -5.52
C TRP A 173 -6.90 -4.17 -4.10
N LEU A 174 -5.67 -3.81 -3.76
CA LEU A 174 -5.06 -4.04 -2.46
C LEU A 174 -4.69 -2.70 -1.82
N TRP A 175 -5.34 -2.36 -0.72
CA TRP A 175 -4.94 -1.25 0.15
C TRP A 175 -3.70 -1.63 0.94
N LEU A 176 -2.67 -0.82 0.87
CA LEU A 176 -1.40 -1.04 1.55
C LEU A 176 -1.24 0.02 2.60
N ILE A 177 -1.29 -0.39 3.85
CA ILE A 177 -1.21 0.50 4.99
C ILE A 177 0.26 0.58 5.37
N SER A 178 0.83 1.77 5.26
CA SER A 178 2.19 2.03 5.70
C SER A 178 2.24 2.04 7.23
N ALA A 179 3.29 1.53 7.84
CA ALA A 179 3.66 1.79 9.23
C ALA A 179 5.18 1.74 9.39
N SER A 180 5.74 2.62 10.21
CA SER A 180 7.19 2.71 10.44
C SER A 180 7.63 2.13 11.78
N ASN A 181 6.70 1.90 12.69
CA ASN A 181 6.94 1.49 14.07
C ASN A 181 5.69 0.84 14.68
N GLN A 182 5.80 0.26 15.89
CA GLN A 182 4.66 -0.40 16.53
C GLN A 182 3.53 0.60 16.87
N PRO A 183 3.80 1.80 17.43
CA PRO A 183 2.74 2.77 17.70
C PRO A 183 1.93 3.19 16.46
N GLU A 184 2.57 3.39 15.30
CA GLU A 184 1.87 3.68 14.05
C GLU A 184 1.03 2.49 13.57
N LEU A 185 1.53 1.26 13.72
CA LEU A 185 0.73 0.07 13.41
C LEU A 185 -0.48 -0.03 14.35
N ASP A 186 -0.25 0.18 15.65
CA ASP A 186 -1.25 0.23 16.71
C ASP A 186 -2.35 1.24 16.38
N GLU A 187 -1.98 2.44 15.95
CA GLU A 187 -2.93 3.46 15.52
C GLU A 187 -3.72 3.04 14.27
N ARG A 188 -3.07 2.37 13.30
CA ARG A 188 -3.60 2.16 11.95
C ARG A 188 -4.37 0.85 11.75
N ALA A 189 -4.09 -0.19 12.51
CA ALA A 189 -4.71 -1.51 12.34
C ALA A 189 -6.24 -1.55 12.49
N PRO A 190 -6.90 -0.74 13.36
CA PRO A 190 -8.35 -0.76 13.46
C PRO A 190 -9.02 -0.34 12.15
N TYR A 191 -8.43 0.63 11.45
CA TYR A 191 -8.90 1.06 10.13
C TYR A 191 -8.65 0.01 9.06
N ALA A 192 -7.54 -0.72 9.16
CA ALA A 192 -7.26 -1.87 8.29
C ALA A 192 -8.32 -2.96 8.41
N ALA A 193 -8.66 -3.31 9.66
CA ALA A 193 -9.69 -4.29 9.98
C ALA A 193 -11.06 -3.82 9.46
N GLU A 194 -11.36 -2.53 9.57
CA GLU A 194 -12.58 -1.97 9.00
C GLU A 194 -12.64 -2.06 7.47
N LEU A 195 -11.55 -1.75 6.77
CA LEU A 195 -11.47 -1.92 5.31
C LEU A 195 -11.67 -3.39 4.90
N ALA A 196 -11.06 -4.32 5.63
CA ALA A 196 -11.25 -5.75 5.40
C ALA A 196 -12.72 -6.17 5.60
N ARG A 197 -13.38 -5.68 6.67
CA ARG A 197 -14.81 -5.91 6.93
C ARG A 197 -15.72 -5.34 5.84
N MET A 198 -15.28 -4.29 5.14
CA MET A 198 -15.98 -3.74 3.97
C MET A 198 -15.77 -4.57 2.69
N GLY A 199 -15.00 -5.66 2.75
CA GLY A 199 -14.74 -6.57 1.63
C GLY A 199 -13.54 -6.17 0.76
N TRP A 200 -12.72 -5.20 1.18
CA TRP A 200 -11.50 -4.82 0.49
C TRP A 200 -10.34 -5.76 0.85
N GLN A 201 -9.42 -5.97 -0.08
CA GLN A 201 -8.13 -6.56 0.26
C GLN A 201 -7.24 -5.51 0.94
N VAL A 202 -6.64 -5.90 2.05
CA VAL A 202 -5.78 -5.01 2.84
C VAL A 202 -4.46 -5.72 3.12
N GLY A 203 -3.36 -5.00 3.02
CA GLY A 203 -2.01 -5.44 3.36
C GLY A 203 -1.26 -4.39 4.15
N LEU A 204 -0.18 -4.83 4.80
CA LEU A 204 0.72 -3.99 5.56
C LEU A 204 1.99 -3.71 4.75
N HIS A 205 2.48 -2.47 4.78
CA HIS A 205 3.73 -2.04 4.18
C HIS A 205 4.60 -1.39 5.25
N LEU A 206 5.78 -1.94 5.53
CA LEU A 206 6.64 -1.46 6.61
C LEU A 206 7.88 -0.74 6.08
N GLU A 207 7.81 0.60 5.88
CA GLU A 207 8.93 1.42 5.34
C GLU A 207 8.82 2.95 5.63
N PRO A 208 9.94 3.65 5.94
CA PRO A 208 11.18 3.09 6.48
C PRO A 208 10.94 2.68 7.94
N MET A 209 11.46 1.52 8.33
CA MET A 209 11.24 1.04 9.68
C MET A 209 12.24 1.64 10.65
N LEU A 210 11.68 2.28 11.67
CA LEU A 210 12.40 2.92 12.74
C LEU A 210 12.65 1.95 13.90
N GLU A 211 11.80 0.91 14.06
CA GLU A 211 11.88 -0.10 15.12
C GLU A 211 11.18 -1.44 14.73
N PRO A 212 11.45 -2.54 15.46
CA PRO A 212 10.73 -3.81 15.31
C PRO A 212 9.21 -3.69 15.54
N VAL A 213 8.45 -4.56 14.86
CA VAL A 213 6.98 -4.64 14.95
C VAL A 213 6.55 -6.09 15.22
N ASP A 214 5.61 -6.28 16.16
CA ASP A 214 4.93 -7.54 16.49
C ASP A 214 3.55 -7.58 15.79
N LEU A 215 3.34 -8.55 14.91
CA LEU A 215 2.08 -8.73 14.16
C LEU A 215 1.12 -9.72 14.83
N ASP A 216 1.61 -10.48 15.82
CA ASP A 216 0.88 -11.54 16.52
C ASP A 216 0.10 -11.03 17.73
N ASN A 217 0.61 -10.01 18.42
CA ASN A 217 0.02 -9.46 19.64
C ASN A 217 -0.45 -8.02 19.50
N TYR A 218 -1.44 -7.77 18.63
CA TYR A 218 -2.06 -6.46 18.60
C TYR A 218 -3.09 -6.33 19.73
N GLY A 219 -2.91 -5.35 20.62
CA GLY A 219 -3.90 -5.04 21.66
C GLY A 219 -5.06 -4.26 21.08
N VAL A 220 -6.25 -4.86 20.97
CA VAL A 220 -7.46 -4.10 20.65
C VAL A 220 -8.01 -3.52 21.94
N LEU A 221 -7.85 -2.21 22.12
CA LEU A 221 -8.59 -1.46 23.13
C LEU A 221 -10.06 -1.39 22.70
N LEU A 222 -10.85 -2.40 23.04
CA LEU A 222 -12.31 -2.25 23.06
C LEU A 222 -12.66 -1.42 24.30
N ALA A 223 -13.12 -0.19 24.05
CA ALA A 223 -13.16 0.86 25.04
C ALA A 223 -14.10 0.55 26.23
N LYS A 224 -13.50 0.43 27.43
CA LYS A 224 -13.80 1.24 28.62
C LYS A 224 -12.56 1.24 29.54
N ALA A 225 -12.11 2.43 29.94
CA ALA A 225 -11.10 2.65 30.98
C ALA A 225 -9.62 2.29 30.70
N GLY A 226 -9.21 2.00 29.46
CA GLY A 226 -7.78 1.87 29.11
C GLY A 226 -7.16 0.50 29.41
N ASP A 227 -7.96 -0.47 29.82
CA ASP A 227 -7.54 -1.86 29.92
C ASP A 227 -7.66 -2.56 28.55
N VAL A 228 -6.68 -3.39 28.21
CA VAL A 228 -6.71 -4.24 27.01
C VAL A 228 -7.60 -5.45 27.29
N GLU A 229 -8.87 -5.39 26.90
CA GLU A 229 -9.82 -6.51 27.08
C GLU A 229 -9.64 -7.64 26.05
N ALA A 230 -9.03 -7.36 24.89
CA ALA A 230 -8.83 -8.34 23.84
C ALA A 230 -7.55 -8.08 23.02
N ARG A 231 -6.95 -9.15 22.49
CA ARG A 231 -5.82 -9.08 21.55
C ARG A 231 -6.23 -9.66 20.21
N LEU A 232 -6.04 -8.91 19.14
CA LEU A 232 -6.23 -9.34 17.77
C LEU A 232 -4.88 -9.79 17.20
N ASN A 233 -4.83 -10.99 16.63
CA ASN A 233 -3.75 -11.38 15.77
C ASN A 233 -4.17 -11.01 14.34
N MET A 234 -3.59 -9.94 13.80
CA MET A 234 -4.01 -9.41 12.50
C MET A 234 -3.63 -10.33 11.33
N LEU A 235 -2.69 -11.26 11.52
CA LEU A 235 -2.30 -12.23 10.50
C LEU A 235 -3.36 -13.34 10.35
N THR A 236 -3.92 -13.79 11.48
CA THR A 236 -4.91 -14.87 11.51
C THR A 236 -6.36 -14.37 11.57
N GLY A 237 -6.55 -13.10 11.96
CA GLY A 237 -7.84 -12.52 12.31
C GLY A 237 -8.40 -13.01 13.65
N HIS A 238 -7.59 -13.68 14.47
CA HIS A 238 -8.04 -14.23 15.75
C HIS A 238 -8.08 -13.15 16.84
N VAL A 239 -9.23 -12.97 17.49
CA VAL A 239 -9.35 -12.13 18.68
C VAL A 239 -9.37 -13.04 19.92
N SER A 240 -8.31 -12.94 20.73
CA SER A 240 -8.23 -13.57 22.05
C SER A 240 -8.72 -12.61 23.14
N GLY A 241 -9.72 -13.03 23.92
CA GLY A 241 -10.41 -12.22 24.91
C GLY A 241 -11.48 -13.04 25.63
N PRO A 242 -12.35 -12.42 26.47
CA PRO A 242 -13.42 -13.13 27.17
C PRO A 242 -14.41 -13.83 26.21
N ASP A 243 -14.56 -13.29 25.00
CA ASP A 243 -15.28 -13.93 23.90
C ASP A 243 -14.29 -14.22 22.75
N GLU A 244 -13.89 -15.49 22.57
CA GLU A 244 -13.08 -15.88 21.42
C GLU A 244 -13.85 -15.64 20.12
N MET A 245 -13.30 -14.81 19.24
CA MET A 245 -13.89 -14.53 17.93
C MET A 245 -12.86 -14.72 16.82
N ARG A 246 -13.34 -15.23 15.67
CA ARG A 246 -12.59 -15.25 14.41
C ARG A 246 -13.30 -14.37 13.40
N PRO A 247 -13.18 -13.04 13.50
CA PRO A 247 -13.62 -12.19 12.42
C PRO A 247 -12.87 -12.54 11.13
N ASP A 248 -13.51 -12.32 9.99
CA ASP A 248 -12.96 -12.33 8.64
C ASP A 248 -11.93 -11.20 8.39
N MET A 249 -11.41 -10.59 9.45
CA MET A 249 -10.50 -9.45 9.47
C MET A 249 -9.05 -9.92 9.58
N ARG A 250 -8.42 -10.25 8.45
CA ARG A 250 -6.98 -10.57 8.42
C ARG A 250 -6.25 -9.79 7.34
N TRP A 251 -4.97 -9.52 7.58
CA TRP A 251 -4.07 -9.05 6.52
C TRP A 251 -4.03 -10.09 5.40
N SER A 252 -4.18 -9.62 4.18
CA SER A 252 -3.98 -10.47 2.99
C SER A 252 -2.50 -10.56 2.62
N TRP A 253 -1.72 -9.55 2.99
CA TRP A 253 -0.31 -9.37 2.59
C TRP A 253 0.48 -8.59 3.64
N VAL A 254 1.76 -8.92 3.79
CA VAL A 254 2.75 -8.11 4.51
C VAL A 254 3.96 -7.90 3.61
N ALA A 255 4.31 -6.64 3.38
CA ALA A 255 5.47 -6.20 2.63
C ALA A 255 6.40 -5.41 3.54
N VAL A 256 7.69 -5.70 3.47
CA VAL A 256 8.70 -5.11 4.34
C VAL A 256 9.87 -4.61 3.49
N GLY A 257 10.32 -3.36 3.70
CA GLY A 257 11.51 -2.84 3.04
C GLY A 257 12.66 -2.53 3.96
N SER A 258 13.83 -2.39 3.35
CA SER A 258 15.07 -2.08 4.07
C SER A 258 15.23 -0.58 4.32
N PRO A 259 15.69 -0.17 5.51
CA PRO A 259 16.06 1.23 5.79
C PRO A 259 17.27 1.72 4.98
N LYS A 260 18.02 0.82 4.30
CA LYS A 260 19.22 1.16 3.52
C LYS A 260 19.10 0.70 2.06
N GLY A 261 18.52 1.55 1.22
CA GLY A 261 18.59 1.43 -0.24
C GLY A 261 20.02 1.63 -0.78
N HIS A 262 20.41 0.89 -1.80
CA HIS A 262 21.60 1.17 -2.63
C HIS A 262 21.21 2.00 -3.84
N THR A 263 21.82 3.17 -4.05
CA THR A 263 21.73 3.90 -5.32
C THR A 263 22.53 3.15 -6.42
N PRO A 264 21.90 2.55 -7.44
CA PRO A 264 22.61 1.81 -8.49
C PRO A 264 23.28 2.78 -9.47
N SER A 265 24.37 2.36 -10.10
CA SER A 265 25.05 3.17 -11.13
C SER A 265 24.16 3.31 -12.38
N ASP A 266 24.47 4.31 -13.21
CA ASP A 266 23.64 4.67 -14.39
C ASP A 266 23.57 3.55 -15.46
N GLU A 267 24.47 2.57 -15.43
CA GLU A 267 24.49 1.43 -16.35
C GLU A 267 23.57 0.26 -15.92
N GLU A 268 23.08 0.23 -14.68
CA GLU A 268 22.32 -0.92 -14.13
C GLU A 268 20.79 -0.79 -14.28
N VAL A 269 20.27 0.27 -14.92
CA VAL A 269 18.85 0.65 -14.88
C VAL A 269 18.16 0.62 -16.25
N ASP A 270 18.04 -0.58 -16.84
CA ASP A 270 17.33 -0.76 -18.12
C ASP A 270 15.86 -1.23 -17.98
N THR A 271 15.36 -1.40 -16.75
CA THR A 271 13.93 -1.69 -16.53
C THR A 271 13.30 -0.85 -15.42
N VAL A 272 12.18 -0.19 -15.76
CA VAL A 272 11.37 0.68 -14.87
C VAL A 272 10.88 -0.07 -13.61
N GLY A 273 10.79 -1.40 -13.64
CA GLY A 273 10.46 -2.23 -12.48
C GLY A 273 11.59 -2.37 -11.46
N GLN A 274 12.87 -2.28 -11.86
CA GLN A 274 14.01 -2.36 -10.95
C GLN A 274 14.31 -1.02 -10.25
N ALA A 275 14.02 0.11 -10.91
CA ALA A 275 14.27 1.45 -10.37
C ALA A 275 13.45 1.78 -9.10
N ILE A 276 12.21 1.30 -9.01
CA ILE A 276 11.36 1.47 -7.81
C ILE A 276 11.91 0.64 -6.64
N ALA A 277 12.64 -0.44 -6.94
CA ALA A 277 13.20 -1.37 -5.97
C ALA A 277 14.65 -1.04 -5.56
N THR A 278 15.23 0.07 -6.05
CA THR A 278 16.62 0.48 -5.75
C THR A 278 16.74 1.90 -5.18
N MET A 279 15.71 2.72 -5.18
CA MET A 279 15.88 4.17 -4.98
C MET A 279 15.56 4.71 -3.58
N GLU A 280 15.36 3.84 -2.58
CA GLU A 280 15.00 4.20 -1.20
C GLU A 280 16.23 4.36 -0.28
N ALA A 281 17.25 5.04 -0.79
CA ALA A 281 18.44 5.42 -0.02
C ALA A 281 18.25 6.82 0.58
N GLY A 282 17.42 6.94 1.61
CA GLY A 282 17.47 8.10 2.50
C GLY A 282 18.76 8.05 3.35
N ARG A 283 19.37 9.21 3.65
CA ARG A 283 20.48 9.23 4.63
C ARG A 283 19.95 8.74 5.98
N PRO A 284 20.71 7.93 6.74
CA PRO A 284 20.31 7.55 8.08
C PRO A 284 20.27 8.82 8.95
N LEU A 285 19.09 9.15 9.49
CA LEU A 285 18.93 10.15 10.55
C LEU A 285 19.06 9.52 11.95
N CYS A 286 19.20 8.20 12.02
CA CYS A 286 19.25 7.43 13.26
C CYS A 286 20.59 6.70 13.35
N GLU A 287 21.43 7.08 14.32
CA GLU A 287 22.71 6.43 14.65
C GLU A 287 22.53 5.18 15.54
N THR A 288 21.28 4.76 15.81
CA THR A 288 21.01 3.63 16.70
C THR A 288 21.46 2.32 16.05
N PRO A 289 22.25 1.49 16.75
CA PRO A 289 22.68 0.20 16.23
C PRO A 289 21.47 -0.71 16.03
N VAL A 290 21.15 -0.99 14.77
CA VAL A 290 20.08 -1.90 14.38
C VAL A 290 20.47 -3.31 14.82
N VAL A 291 19.83 -3.82 15.88
CA VAL A 291 19.92 -5.23 16.28
C VAL A 291 19.66 -6.09 15.04
N SER A 292 20.54 -7.05 14.78
CA SER A 292 20.68 -7.83 13.54
C SER A 292 19.42 -7.87 12.66
N GLU A 293 19.32 -6.91 11.72
CA GLU A 293 18.21 -6.72 10.77
C GLU A 293 17.65 -8.05 10.21
N LEU A 294 18.53 -9.04 10.00
CA LEU A 294 18.21 -10.39 9.52
C LEU A 294 17.26 -11.19 10.42
N ASP A 295 17.50 -11.22 11.73
CA ASP A 295 16.73 -12.10 12.63
C ASP A 295 15.30 -11.61 12.76
N TRP A 296 15.11 -10.30 12.69
CA TRP A 296 13.80 -9.69 12.72
C TRP A 296 13.04 -9.84 11.38
N TYR A 297 13.69 -9.70 10.20
CA TYR A 297 13.04 -10.07 8.93
C TYR A 297 12.59 -11.54 8.91
N ARG A 298 13.39 -12.42 9.53
CA ARG A 298 13.03 -13.84 9.68
C ARG A 298 11.84 -14.00 10.61
N ASP A 299 11.82 -13.29 11.72
CA ASP A 299 10.71 -13.32 12.67
C ASP A 299 9.39 -12.92 12.00
N ILE A 300 9.34 -11.77 11.31
CA ILE A 300 8.11 -11.37 10.58
C ILE A 300 7.73 -12.38 9.48
N ARG A 301 8.71 -12.89 8.73
CA ARG A 301 8.47 -13.92 7.73
C ARG A 301 7.85 -15.16 8.37
N ASP A 302 8.38 -15.59 9.51
CA ASP A 302 7.97 -16.81 10.20
C ASP A 302 6.57 -16.64 10.82
N GLN A 303 6.27 -15.46 11.37
CA GLN A 303 4.91 -15.07 11.79
C GLN A 303 3.93 -15.14 10.60
N CYS A 304 4.26 -14.51 9.46
CA CYS A 304 3.42 -14.53 8.26
C CYS A 304 3.22 -15.96 7.73
N ALA A 305 4.29 -16.75 7.64
CA ALA A 305 4.24 -18.13 7.17
C ALA A 305 3.38 -19.01 8.09
N ALA A 306 3.50 -18.84 9.42
CA ALA A 306 2.66 -19.55 10.39
C ALA A 306 1.17 -19.24 10.22
N ALA A 307 0.84 -18.01 9.81
CA ALA A 307 -0.53 -17.56 9.57
C ALA A 307 -1.06 -17.82 8.15
N GLY A 308 -0.22 -18.33 7.23
CA GLY A 308 -0.57 -18.46 5.80
C GLY A 308 -0.76 -17.11 5.10
N VAL A 309 -0.16 -16.05 5.63
CA VAL A 309 -0.14 -14.70 5.05
C VAL A 309 1.07 -14.59 4.14
N LYS A 310 0.87 -14.00 2.97
CA LYS A 310 1.95 -13.81 2.01
C LYS A 310 2.91 -12.74 2.52
N PHE A 311 4.17 -13.13 2.66
CA PHE A 311 5.27 -12.25 3.04
C PHE A 311 6.13 -11.91 1.83
N TRP A 312 6.49 -10.63 1.73
CA TRP A 312 7.44 -10.15 0.73
C TRP A 312 8.48 -9.23 1.35
N LEU A 313 9.75 -9.57 1.13
CA LEU A 313 10.89 -8.74 1.48
C LEU A 313 11.35 -7.98 0.24
N LYS A 314 11.20 -6.65 0.25
CA LYS A 314 11.66 -5.78 -0.83
C LYS A 314 13.17 -5.70 -0.81
N ASN A 315 13.80 -6.14 -1.90
CA ASN A 315 15.21 -5.99 -2.25
C ASN A 315 16.08 -5.44 -1.12
N PRO A 316 16.60 -6.29 -0.23
CA PRO A 316 17.54 -5.81 0.76
C PRO A 316 18.86 -5.57 0.04
N THR A 317 19.03 -4.35 -0.44
CA THR A 317 20.26 -3.91 -1.08
C THR A 317 21.44 -3.92 -0.12
N GLU A 318 21.17 -3.92 1.19
CA GLU A 318 22.13 -4.12 2.26
C GLU A 318 21.44 -4.81 3.46
N ILE A 319 22.07 -5.85 4.01
CA ILE A 319 21.69 -6.41 5.31
C ILE A 319 22.93 -6.59 6.17
N SER A 320 22.91 -6.04 7.39
CA SER A 320 24.07 -6.10 8.31
C SER A 320 25.38 -5.61 7.67
N GLY A 321 25.30 -4.53 6.87
CA GLY A 321 26.45 -3.94 6.19
C GLY A 321 26.94 -4.70 4.95
N LYS A 322 26.30 -5.81 4.56
CA LYS A 322 26.62 -6.56 3.34
C LYS A 322 25.62 -6.25 2.25
N LYS A 323 26.13 -5.87 1.08
CA LYS A 323 25.29 -5.66 -0.11
C LYS A 323 24.92 -6.98 -0.75
N TYR A 324 23.64 -7.14 -1.09
CA TYR A 324 23.13 -8.32 -1.77
C TYR A 324 22.52 -7.89 -3.11
N ARG A 325 23.01 -8.50 -4.22
CA ARG A 325 22.36 -8.38 -5.54
C ARG A 325 21.12 -9.28 -5.64
N GLU A 326 21.16 -10.42 -4.95
CA GLU A 326 20.08 -11.38 -4.80
C GLU A 326 20.04 -11.82 -3.33
N LEU A 327 18.84 -12.15 -2.83
CA LEU A 327 18.70 -12.69 -1.48
C LEU A 327 19.61 -13.93 -1.30
N PRO A 328 20.23 -14.12 -0.11
CA PRO A 328 21.02 -15.30 0.15
C PRO A 328 20.23 -16.58 -0.13
N LYS A 329 20.88 -17.60 -0.70
CA LYS A 329 20.26 -18.91 -0.96
C LYS A 329 19.58 -19.45 0.32
N GLY A 330 18.29 -19.82 0.22
CA GLY A 330 17.46 -20.23 1.36
C GLY A 330 16.55 -19.13 1.91
N TRP A 331 16.63 -17.92 1.38
CA TRP A 331 15.66 -16.86 1.62
C TRP A 331 14.56 -16.93 0.55
N PRO A 332 13.30 -17.19 0.92
CA PRO A 332 12.22 -17.17 -0.05
C PRO A 332 11.98 -15.72 -0.49
N ASN A 333 12.16 -15.43 -1.78
CA ASN A 333 11.67 -14.18 -2.39
C ASN A 333 10.14 -14.09 -2.37
N VAL A 334 9.44 -15.20 -2.09
CA VAL A 334 7.99 -15.33 -1.96
C VAL A 334 7.73 -16.59 -1.13
N VAL A 335 6.96 -16.50 -0.03
CA VAL A 335 6.36 -17.68 0.61
C VAL A 335 5.01 -17.94 -0.08
N GLN A 336 4.79 -19.18 -0.55
CA GLN A 336 3.69 -19.61 -1.44
C GLN A 336 2.29 -19.31 -0.90
#